data_AF-A0A959Y7L5-F1
#
_entry.id   AF-A0A959Y7L5-F1
#
_cell.length_a   1.000
_cell.length_b   1.000
_cell.length_c   1.000
_cell.angle_alpha   90.00
_cell.angle_beta   90.00
_cell.angle_gamma   90.00
#
_symmetry.space_group_name_H-M   'P 1'
#
loop_
_entity.id
_entity.type
_entity.pdbx_description
1 polymer ?
#
loop_
_entity_poly.entity_id
_entity_poly.type
_entity_poly.pdbx_seq_one_letter_code
_entity_poly.pdbx_strand_id
1 'polypeptide(L)'
;LVVASTWRLARFNIDDRQFSGFLGMPTPANGLTWISVVLVITGEGLHGGPGTHQLRSVCVEMANSPSALLAACVGMAVLMLSSIPLPSLKFKHF
;
A
#
# COMPACT_ATOMS: atom_id res chain seq x y z
N LEU A 1 -6.21 -8.14 -4.76
CA LEU A 1 -5.59 -6.85 -5.16
C LEU A 1 -5.29 -6.74 -6.66
N VAL A 2 -4.95 -7.82 -7.36
CA VAL A 2 -4.70 -7.79 -8.82
C VAL A 2 -5.82 -7.11 -9.61
N VAL A 3 -7.08 -7.48 -9.35
CA VAL A 3 -8.25 -6.86 -9.99
C VAL A 3 -8.31 -5.34 -9.75
N ALA A 4 -8.07 -4.89 -8.51
CA ALA A 4 -8.02 -3.47 -8.17
C ALA A 4 -6.86 -2.75 -8.87
N SER A 5 -5.70 -3.40 -9.01
CA SER A 5 -4.54 -2.87 -9.73
C SER A 5 -4.83 -2.70 -11.23
N THR A 6 -5.45 -3.70 -11.86
CA THR A 6 -5.85 -3.66 -13.27
C THR A 6 -6.89 -2.58 -13.51
N TRP A 7 -7.90 -2.49 -12.63
CA TRP A 7 -8.90 -1.43 -12.68
C TRP A 7 -8.27 -0.04 -12.56
N ARG A 8 -7.31 0.14 -11.64
CA ARG A 8 -6.65 1.43 -11.47
C ARG A 8 -5.80 1.80 -12.69
N LEU A 9 -5.14 0.83 -13.32
CA LEU A 9 -4.41 1.06 -14.58
C LEU A 9 -5.36 1.49 -15.70
N ALA A 10 -6.52 0.83 -15.83
CA ALA A 10 -7.54 1.23 -16.79
C ALA A 10 -8.06 2.66 -16.53
N ARG A 11 -8.38 3.01 -15.27
CA ARG A 11 -8.77 4.37 -14.91
C ARG A 11 -7.67 5.40 -15.17
N PHE A 12 -6.42 5.06 -14.88
CA PHE A 12 -5.27 5.95 -15.14
C PHE A 12 -5.15 6.30 -16.62
N ASN A 13 -5.38 5.34 -17.52
CA ASN A 13 -5.28 5.55 -18.96
C ASN A 13 -6.45 6.36 -19.56
N ILE A 14 -7.58 6.47 -18.87
CA ILE A 14 -8.80 7.15 -19.35
C ILE A 14 -9.01 8.50 -18.66
N ASP A 15 -8.42 8.73 -17.48
CA ASP A 15 -8.68 9.91 -16.65
C ASP A 15 -7.71 11.06 -16.95
N ASP A 16 -8.19 12.07 -17.67
CA ASP A 16 -7.47 13.30 -18.02
C ASP A 16 -7.14 14.19 -16.81
N ARG A 17 -7.52 13.84 -15.58
CA ARG A 17 -7.18 14.65 -14.38
C ARG A 17 -5.80 14.31 -13.80
N GLN A 18 -5.14 13.27 -14.29
CA GLN A 18 -3.87 12.72 -13.75
C GLN A 18 -2.59 13.51 -14.15
N PHE A 19 -2.69 14.82 -14.45
CA PHE A 19 -1.54 15.61 -14.90
C PHE A 19 -0.64 16.10 -13.74
N SER A 20 -1.19 16.42 -12.56
CA SER A 20 -0.43 17.04 -11.46
C SER A 20 -0.17 16.12 -10.25
N GLY A 21 -0.80 14.95 -10.19
CA GLY A 21 -0.75 14.06 -9.02
C GLY A 21 -1.40 12.70 -9.28
N PHE A 22 -1.22 11.76 -8.35
CA PHE A 22 -1.93 10.49 -8.40
C PHE A 22 -3.29 10.63 -7.73
N LEU A 23 -4.32 10.07 -8.35
CA LEU A 23 -5.63 9.93 -7.74
C LEU A 23 -5.77 8.51 -7.16
N GLY A 24 -5.79 8.40 -5.84
CA GLY A 24 -5.77 7.12 -5.12
C GLY A 24 -4.38 6.51 -4.96
N MET A 25 -4.28 5.49 -4.10
CA MET A 25 -2.98 4.88 -3.77
C MET A 25 -2.36 4.19 -5.00
N PRO A 26 -1.10 4.50 -5.38
CA PRO A 26 -0.43 3.88 -6.52
C PRO A 26 -0.05 2.40 -6.25
N THR A 27 0.06 1.59 -7.31
CA THR A 27 0.30 0.14 -7.24
C THR A 27 1.68 -0.15 -6.68
N PRO A 28 2.72 0.64 -7.04
CA PRO A 28 4.00 0.57 -6.36
C PRO A 28 3.88 0.78 -4.83
N ALA A 29 3.11 1.77 -4.37
CA ALA A 29 2.94 2.02 -2.93
C ALA A 29 2.21 0.86 -2.22
N ASN A 30 1.13 0.31 -2.81
CA ASN A 30 0.50 -0.90 -2.28
C ASN A 30 1.48 -2.08 -2.25
N GLY A 31 2.31 -2.26 -3.28
CA GLY A 31 3.36 -3.28 -3.31
C GLY A 31 4.37 -3.11 -2.17
N LEU A 32 4.85 -1.89 -1.95
CA LEU A 32 5.75 -1.57 -0.84
C LEU A 32 5.11 -1.88 0.51
N THR A 33 3.83 -1.55 0.73
CA THR A 33 3.14 -1.88 1.99
C THR A 33 3.20 -3.37 2.30
N TRP A 34 2.88 -4.24 1.34
CA TRP A 34 2.90 -5.69 1.57
C TRP A 34 4.32 -6.25 1.71
N ILE A 35 5.28 -5.73 0.95
CA ILE A 35 6.69 -6.09 1.10
C ILE A 35 7.18 -5.72 2.50
N SER A 36 6.85 -4.52 3.00
CA SER A 36 7.19 -4.10 4.36
C SER A 36 6.58 -5.01 5.42
N VAL A 37 5.31 -5.41 5.27
CA VAL A 37 4.66 -6.35 6.21
C VAL A 37 5.40 -7.71 6.22
N VAL A 38 5.77 -8.23 5.06
CA VAL A 38 6.53 -9.50 4.96
C VAL A 38 7.89 -9.38 5.65
N LEU A 39 8.63 -8.30 5.40
CA LEU A 39 9.93 -8.04 6.04
C LEU A 39 9.82 -8.00 7.57
N VAL A 40 8.77 -7.35 8.09
CA VAL A 40 8.50 -7.33 9.54
C VAL A 40 8.23 -8.72 10.10
N ILE A 41 7.44 -9.54 9.39
CA ILE A 41 7.08 -10.89 9.83
C ILE A 41 8.31 -11.80 9.86
N THR A 42 9.12 -11.77 8.80
CA THR A 42 10.37 -12.55 8.70
C THR A 42 11.45 -12.04 9.65
N GLY A 43 11.32 -10.80 10.14
CA GLY A 43 12.33 -10.15 10.99
C GLY A 43 13.50 -9.58 10.19
N GLU A 44 13.42 -9.61 8.86
CA GLU A 44 14.45 -9.09 7.96
C GLU A 44 14.27 -7.57 7.83
N GLY A 45 15.32 -6.80 8.12
CA GLY A 45 15.27 -5.33 8.05
C GLY A 45 14.67 -4.63 9.28
N LEU A 46 14.36 -5.36 10.36
CA LEU A 46 13.98 -4.78 11.64
C LEU A 46 15.22 -4.41 12.46
N HIS A 47 15.53 -3.11 12.56
CA HIS A 47 16.58 -2.63 13.47
C HIS A 47 16.09 -2.64 14.92
N GLY A 48 16.94 -3.06 15.86
CA GLY A 48 16.63 -3.03 17.29
C GLY A 48 16.32 -1.61 17.78
N GLY A 49 15.12 -1.42 18.31
CA GLY A 49 14.61 -0.13 18.79
C GLY A 49 13.36 -0.33 19.65
N PRO A 50 12.90 0.70 20.37
CA PRO A 50 11.69 0.60 21.18
C PRO A 50 10.48 0.29 20.28
N GLY A 51 9.73 -0.75 20.64
CA GLY A 51 8.49 -1.14 19.97
C GLY A 51 8.61 -2.10 18.78
N THR A 52 9.82 -2.53 18.41
CA THR A 52 10.03 -3.48 17.31
C THR A 52 9.37 -4.83 17.55
N HIS A 53 9.46 -5.33 18.78
CA HIS A 53 8.86 -6.60 19.17
C HIS A 53 7.32 -6.54 19.14
N GLN A 54 6.74 -5.39 19.49
CA GLN A 54 5.29 -5.16 19.48
C GLN A 54 4.77 -5.06 18.03
N LEU A 55 5.49 -4.35 17.17
CA LEU A 55 5.14 -4.22 15.76
C LEU A 55 5.20 -5.59 15.07
N ARG A 56 6.24 -6.38 15.35
CA ARG A 56 6.35 -7.75 14.85
C ARG A 56 5.21 -8.64 15.33
N SER A 57 4.88 -8.61 16.63
CA SER A 57 3.79 -9.46 17.15
C SER A 57 2.44 -9.12 16.49
N VAL A 58 2.14 -7.83 16.30
CA VAL A 58 0.91 -7.40 15.61
C VAL A 58 0.89 -7.87 14.15
N CYS A 59 2.00 -7.73 13.42
CA CYS A 59 2.06 -8.18 12.02
C CYS A 59 1.94 -9.70 11.90
N VAL A 60 2.52 -10.47 12.82
CA VAL A 60 2.41 -11.93 12.85
C VAL A 60 0.99 -12.38 13.21
N GLU A 61 0.34 -11.71 14.17
CA GLU A 61 -1.05 -11.98 14.52
C GLU A 61 -2.02 -11.64 13.38
N MET A 62 -1.80 -10.49 12.72
CA MET A 62 -2.53 -10.11 11.52
C MET A 62 -2.34 -11.13 10.39
N ALA A 63 -1.13 -11.68 10.19
CA ALA A 63 -0.87 -12.68 9.17
C ALA A 63 -1.51 -14.05 9.46
N ASN A 64 -1.65 -14.41 10.74
CA ASN A 64 -2.30 -15.67 11.14
C ASN A 64 -3.83 -15.57 11.17
N SER A 65 -4.41 -14.38 11.09
CA SER A 65 -5.86 -14.16 11.14
C SER A 65 -6.44 -13.90 9.72
N PRO A 66 -7.17 -14.86 9.13
CA PRO A 66 -7.70 -14.71 7.77
C PRO A 66 -8.65 -13.52 7.59
N SER A 67 -9.45 -13.21 8.62
CA SER A 67 -10.38 -12.08 8.62
C SER A 67 -9.64 -10.73 8.61
N ALA A 68 -8.52 -10.61 9.34
CA ALA A 68 -7.71 -9.39 9.35
C ALA A 68 -7.02 -9.18 8.00
N LEU A 69 -6.47 -10.24 7.40
CA LEU A 69 -5.90 -10.19 6.05
C LEU A 69 -6.95 -9.78 5.01
N LEU A 70 -8.17 -10.31 5.10
CA LEU A 70 -9.26 -9.93 4.22
C LEU A 70 -9.63 -8.45 4.39
N ALA A 71 -9.79 -7.99 5.64
CA ALA A 71 -10.08 -6.59 5.94
C ALA A 71 -8.97 -5.66 5.40
N ALA A 72 -7.70 -6.04 5.57
CA ALA A 72 -6.56 -5.31 5.02
C ALA A 72 -6.56 -5.29 3.48
N CYS A 73 -6.86 -6.42 2.83
CA CYS A 73 -6.98 -6.50 1.36
C CYS A 73 -8.10 -5.60 0.83
N VAL A 74 -9.26 -5.59 1.49
CA VAL A 74 -10.40 -4.74 1.12
C VAL A 74 -10.05 -3.27 1.35
N GLY A 75 -9.45 -2.93 2.49
CA GLY A 75 -9.00 -1.58 2.80
C GLY A 75 -8.01 -1.04 1.76
N MET A 76 -7.01 -1.84 1.40
CA MET A 76 -6.05 -1.47 0.35
C MET A 76 -6.71 -1.34 -1.02
N ALA A 77 -7.66 -2.21 -1.36
CA ALA A 77 -8.42 -2.09 -2.61
C ALA A 77 -9.24 -0.79 -2.66
N VAL A 78 -9.90 -0.40 -1.55
CA VAL A 78 -10.63 0.86 -1.44
C VAL A 78 -9.69 2.05 -1.59
N LEU A 79 -8.54 2.04 -0.92
CA LEU A 79 -7.54 3.12 -1.03
C LEU A 79 -7.00 3.25 -2.46
N MET A 80 -6.78 2.14 -3.16
CA MET A 80 -6.36 2.13 -4.56
C MET A 80 -7.43 2.68 -5.51
N LEU A 81 -8.71 2.43 -5.26
CA LEU A 81 -9.82 2.93 -6.10
C LEU A 81 -10.33 4.32 -5.67
N SER A 82 -9.91 4.80 -4.50
CA SER A 82 -10.30 6.10 -3.98
C SER A 82 -9.83 7.24 -4.87
N SER A 83 -10.59 8.33 -4.91
CA SER A 83 -10.23 9.53 -5.67
C SER A 83 -9.45 10.55 -4.82
N ILE A 84 -8.72 10.10 -3.80
CA ILE A 84 -7.97 10.99 -2.90
C ILE A 84 -6.71 11.46 -3.63
N PRO A 85 -6.46 12.77 -3.77
CA PRO A 85 -5.26 13.28 -4.41
C PRO A 85 -4.05 13.00 -3.52
N LEU A 86 -3.10 12.23 -4.05
CA LEU A 86 -1.82 11.92 -3.42
C LEU A 86 -0.69 12.67 -4.13
N PRO A 87 0.26 13.23 -3.37
CA PRO A 87 1.37 13.98 -3.95
C PRO A 87 2.19 13.07 -4.85
N SER A 88 2.37 13.51 -6.09
CA SER A 88 3.33 12.94 -7.02
C SER A 88 4.66 13.62 -6.76
N LEU A 89 5.68 12.87 -6.33
CA LEU A 89 7.08 13.31 -6.19
C LEU A 89 7.73 13.61 -7.57
N LYS A 90 7.04 14.42 -8.39
CA LYS A 90 7.56 14.96 -9.66
C LYS A 90 8.22 16.29 -9.34
N PHE A 91 9.54 16.30 -9.26
CA PHE A 91 10.31 17.53 -9.23
C PHE A 91 10.13 18.24 -10.58
N LYS A 92 9.50 19.43 -10.56
CA LYS A 92 9.26 20.22 -11.78
C LYS A 92 10.42 21.18 -12.11
N HIS A 93 11.32 21.39 -11.16
CA HIS A 93 12.49 22.24 -11.29
C HIS A 93 13.69 21.50 -10.66
N PHE A 94 14.78 21.45 -11.42
CA PHE A 94 16.12 21.07 -10.96
C PHE A 94 17.02 22.29 -11.17
#